data_AF-A0A1I1VQZ6-F1
#
_entry.id   AF-A0A1I1VQZ6-F1
#
_cell.length_a   1.000
_cell.length_b   1.000
_cell.length_c   1.000
_cell.angle_alpha   90.00
_cell.angle_beta   90.00
_cell.angle_gamma   90.00
#
_symmetry.space_group_name_H-M   'P 1'
#
loop_
_entity.id
_entity.type
_entity.pdbx_description
1 polymer ?
#
loop_
_entity_poly.entity_id
_entity_poly.type
_entity_poly.pdbx_seq_one_letter_code
_entity_poly.pdbx_strand_id
1 'polypeptide(L)'
;MDFRLLSLCTLVCMILSAACTDRDPLDSATMAATGDPSGDPGGDPTGEPPTDPPSDPGTTTGDVPTPTTAVDTGDLPTTGGSTSADPTMTSGSTTGDAPVESGQYLLAVSTSVAPELPIQFIATNTVSGAPGQQVLHLELQPLALDQGKVTTPRTPVGEPLVFEAIPVTDGIFKFDLGVVMIAGAANPITGGDITAQLAMVGEFVDQDFFCGTVDGEVTAPLMTSLTGSTFAAVRVADPSDLPVEVTLDCSGDTVLDP
;
A
#
# COMPACT_ATOMS: atom_id res chain seq x y z
N MET A 1 -47.19 4.58 17.55
CA MET A 1 -47.07 4.94 16.12
C MET A 1 -46.68 6.40 16.09
N ASP A 2 -45.37 6.63 15.98
CA ASP A 2 -44.71 7.90 16.30
C ASP A 2 -44.53 8.76 15.05
N PHE A 3 -45.14 9.96 15.05
CA PHE A 3 -45.27 10.85 13.88
C PHE A 3 -44.12 11.88 13.79
N ARG A 4 -42.99 11.64 14.45
CA ARG A 4 -41.87 12.61 14.56
C ARG A 4 -40.68 12.37 13.63
N LEU A 5 -40.69 11.31 12.81
CA LEU A 5 -39.56 11.01 11.90
C LEU A 5 -39.64 11.64 10.50
N LEU A 6 -40.79 12.19 10.08
CA LEU A 6 -40.95 12.72 8.72
C LEU A 6 -40.45 14.17 8.51
N SER A 7 -40.02 14.88 9.57
CA SER A 7 -39.69 16.31 9.46
C SER A 7 -38.19 16.61 9.24
N LEU A 8 -37.30 15.62 9.32
CA LEU A 8 -35.87 15.82 9.09
C LEU A 8 -35.42 15.55 7.64
N CYS A 9 -36.20 14.79 6.86
CA CYS A 9 -35.82 14.45 5.48
C CYS A 9 -35.98 15.65 4.52
N THR A 10 -36.93 16.56 4.78
CA THR A 10 -37.15 17.74 3.93
C THR A 10 -36.12 18.85 4.14
N LEU A 11 -35.47 18.91 5.31
CA LEU A 11 -34.51 19.98 5.62
C LEU A 11 -33.12 19.71 5.02
N VAL A 12 -32.71 18.45 4.89
CA VAL A 12 -31.42 18.08 4.26
C VAL A 12 -31.46 18.25 2.74
N CYS A 13 -32.64 18.10 2.11
CA CYS A 13 -32.79 18.28 0.67
C CYS A 13 -32.65 19.76 0.22
N MET A 14 -32.85 20.73 1.11
CA MET A 14 -32.64 22.15 0.78
C MET A 14 -31.19 22.63 0.90
N ILE A 15 -30.32 21.91 1.61
CA ILE A 15 -28.91 22.33 1.77
C ILE A 15 -28.04 21.81 0.61
N LEU A 16 -28.44 20.73 -0.08
CA LEU A 16 -27.65 20.14 -1.17
C LEU A 16 -27.93 20.68 -2.59
N SER A 17 -28.75 21.73 -2.73
CA SER A 17 -29.21 22.22 -4.05
C SER A 17 -28.48 23.47 -4.58
N ALA A 18 -27.27 23.80 -4.09
CA ALA A 18 -26.59 25.06 -4.39
C ALA A 18 -25.18 24.94 -5.05
N ALA A 19 -24.91 23.87 -5.79
CA ALA A 19 -23.68 23.78 -6.62
C ALA A 19 -23.93 23.21 -8.04
N CYS A 20 -25.13 23.44 -8.58
CA CYS A 20 -25.45 23.19 -10.00
C CYS A 20 -25.88 24.51 -10.67
N THR A 21 -24.89 25.31 -11.04
CA THR A 21 -24.93 26.45 -11.99
C THR A 21 -23.50 26.55 -12.51
N ASP A 22 -23.16 26.54 -13.78
CA ASP A 22 -23.93 26.87 -14.97
C ASP A 22 -23.31 26.17 -16.18
N ARG A 23 -24.17 25.84 -17.15
CA ARG A 23 -23.77 25.45 -18.50
C ARG A 23 -23.52 26.74 -19.29
N ASP A 24 -22.29 26.97 -19.72
CA ASP A 24 -22.01 27.87 -20.84
C ASP A 24 -21.89 27.06 -22.14
N PRO A 25 -22.81 27.25 -23.12
CA PRO A 25 -22.58 26.83 -24.48
C PRO A 25 -22.17 28.02 -25.36
N LEU A 26 -21.26 27.73 -26.30
CA LEU A 26 -20.89 28.51 -27.48
C LEU A 26 -19.91 29.66 -27.25
N ASP A 27 -18.67 29.48 -27.72
CA ASP A 27 -18.25 30.34 -28.82
C ASP A 27 -17.39 29.61 -29.84
N SER A 28 -17.82 29.73 -31.09
CA SER A 28 -17.10 29.30 -32.28
C SER A 28 -16.07 30.37 -32.62
N ALA A 29 -14.79 30.00 -32.66
CA ALA A 29 -13.79 30.79 -33.37
C ALA A 29 -12.85 29.87 -34.14
N THR A 30 -13.24 29.64 -35.39
CA THR A 30 -12.36 29.32 -36.50
C THR A 30 -11.20 30.32 -36.57
N MET A 31 -9.97 29.85 -36.46
CA MET A 31 -8.80 30.53 -37.01
C MET A 31 -7.98 29.49 -37.79
N ALA A 32 -8.02 29.66 -39.11
CA ALA A 32 -7.24 28.92 -40.06
C ALA A 32 -5.81 29.50 -40.17
N ALA A 33 -4.87 28.57 -40.30
CA ALA A 33 -3.79 28.56 -41.29
C ALA A 33 -2.57 29.50 -41.17
N THR A 34 -1.45 28.87 -41.51
CA THR A 34 -0.23 29.34 -42.20
C THR A 34 0.98 29.81 -41.38
N GLY A 35 2.11 29.10 -41.62
CA GLY A 35 3.49 29.50 -41.31
C GLY A 35 4.17 28.51 -40.34
N ASP A 36 5.30 27.87 -40.61
CA ASP A 36 6.26 27.93 -41.72
C ASP A 36 7.20 26.70 -41.58
N PRO A 37 7.49 25.93 -42.65
CA PRO A 37 8.43 24.81 -42.62
C PRO A 37 9.85 25.27 -43.02
N SER A 38 10.74 25.40 -42.04
CA SER A 38 12.18 25.54 -42.23
C SER A 38 12.84 25.23 -40.89
N GLY A 39 13.72 24.26 -40.70
CA GLY A 39 14.60 23.56 -41.62
C GLY A 39 15.91 23.42 -40.86
N ASP A 40 16.27 22.22 -40.42
CA ASP A 40 17.66 21.89 -40.17
C ASP A 40 17.91 20.38 -40.32
N PRO A 41 18.45 19.94 -41.47
CA PRO A 41 19.02 18.63 -41.66
C PRO A 41 20.55 18.74 -41.70
N GLY A 42 21.21 18.31 -40.63
CA GLY A 42 22.66 18.08 -40.61
C GLY A 42 23.24 18.43 -39.25
N GLY A 43 23.90 17.55 -38.51
CA GLY A 43 24.41 16.23 -38.79
C GLY A 43 25.56 16.03 -37.82
N ASP A 44 25.68 14.84 -37.24
CA ASP A 44 27.00 14.28 -36.94
C ASP A 44 26.90 12.75 -36.73
N PRO A 45 27.40 11.93 -37.67
CA PRO A 45 27.68 10.53 -37.45
C PRO A 45 29.18 10.31 -37.29
N THR A 46 29.72 10.66 -36.13
CA THR A 46 30.98 10.10 -35.61
C THR A 46 30.65 9.50 -34.24
N GLY A 47 30.67 8.20 -34.00
CA GLY A 47 31.60 7.20 -34.52
C GLY A 47 32.57 6.84 -33.40
N GLU A 48 32.11 6.11 -32.39
CA GLU A 48 32.99 5.37 -31.47
C GLU A 48 32.40 3.97 -31.21
N PRO A 49 32.98 2.91 -31.80
CA PRO A 49 32.78 1.52 -31.37
C PRO A 49 33.66 1.20 -30.13
N PRO A 50 33.42 0.05 -29.47
CA PRO A 50 33.54 -0.12 -28.03
C PRO A 50 34.97 -0.43 -27.56
N THR A 51 35.28 -0.03 -26.32
CA THR A 51 36.45 -0.52 -25.57
C THR A 51 36.02 -1.38 -24.40
N ASP A 52 35.88 -2.68 -24.65
CA ASP A 52 36.31 -3.75 -23.73
C ASP A 52 37.85 -3.96 -23.91
N PRO A 53 38.63 -4.65 -23.05
CA PRO A 53 38.38 -5.35 -21.76
C PRO A 53 39.48 -4.98 -20.69
N PRO A 54 39.72 -5.67 -19.53
CA PRO A 54 40.11 -7.09 -19.42
C PRO A 54 39.39 -7.89 -18.32
N SER A 55 39.21 -9.18 -18.63
CA SER A 55 38.95 -10.26 -17.69
C SER A 55 40.04 -10.34 -16.61
N ASP A 56 39.65 -10.44 -15.35
CA ASP A 56 40.53 -10.83 -14.26
C ASP A 56 40.06 -12.18 -13.67
N PRO A 57 40.79 -13.28 -13.88
CA PRO A 57 40.55 -14.54 -13.19
C PRO A 57 41.32 -14.53 -11.87
N GLY A 58 40.80 -13.81 -10.88
CA GLY A 58 41.26 -13.86 -9.50
C GLY A 58 40.77 -15.12 -8.78
N THR A 59 41.39 -16.26 -9.03
CA THR A 59 41.31 -17.44 -8.14
C THR A 59 41.93 -17.11 -6.79
N THR A 60 41.12 -16.75 -5.81
CA THR A 60 41.50 -16.83 -4.39
C THR A 60 40.86 -18.07 -3.77
N THR A 61 41.63 -19.16 -3.83
CA THR A 61 41.51 -20.30 -2.92
C THR A 61 41.91 -19.79 -1.53
N GLY A 62 40.93 -19.46 -0.69
CA GLY A 62 41.11 -19.08 0.71
C GLY A 62 40.39 -20.08 1.60
N ASP A 63 41.15 -20.72 2.47
CA ASP A 63 40.78 -21.80 3.36
C ASP A 63 39.50 -21.56 4.16
N VAL A 64 38.61 -22.56 4.19
CA VAL A 64 37.50 -22.64 5.14
C VAL A 64 38.01 -23.32 6.41
N PRO A 65 38.18 -22.60 7.54
CA PRO A 65 38.40 -23.24 8.82
C PRO A 65 37.11 -23.92 9.30
N THR A 66 37.28 -25.18 9.66
CA THR A 66 36.32 -26.04 10.36
C THR A 66 35.76 -25.33 11.61
N PRO A 67 34.43 -25.21 11.78
CA PRO A 67 33.87 -24.78 13.06
C PRO A 67 34.00 -25.92 14.09
N THR A 68 34.86 -25.69 15.07
CA THR A 68 34.98 -26.50 16.28
C THR A 68 33.72 -26.31 17.13
N THR A 69 32.89 -27.33 17.20
CA THR A 69 31.73 -27.41 18.10
C THR A 69 32.23 -27.58 19.53
N ALA A 70 32.31 -26.48 20.29
CA ALA A 70 32.46 -26.52 21.74
C ALA A 70 31.07 -26.58 22.37
N VAL A 71 30.79 -27.71 23.01
CA VAL A 71 29.68 -27.94 23.92
C VAL A 71 29.94 -27.11 25.17
N ASP A 72 29.07 -26.14 25.46
CA ASP A 72 28.99 -25.53 26.78
C ASP A 72 27.62 -25.81 27.39
N THR A 73 27.64 -26.55 28.49
CA THR A 73 26.49 -27.01 29.25
C THR A 73 26.51 -26.21 30.55
N GLY A 74 26.03 -24.97 30.48
CA GLY A 74 25.96 -24.05 31.61
C GLY A 74 24.57 -24.04 32.23
N ASP A 75 24.36 -24.92 33.21
CA ASP A 75 23.25 -24.86 34.18
C ASP A 75 23.22 -23.49 34.89
N LEU A 76 22.06 -22.83 34.90
CA LEU A 76 21.77 -21.72 35.81
C LEU A 76 20.40 -21.90 36.49
N PRO A 77 20.28 -21.40 37.74
CA PRO A 77 19.34 -21.92 38.73
C PRO A 77 17.92 -21.38 38.60
N THR A 78 17.00 -22.29 38.89
CA THR A 78 15.59 -22.09 39.17
C THR A 78 15.38 -21.08 40.31
N THR A 79 14.76 -19.93 39.99
CA THR A 79 14.13 -18.98 40.93
C THR A 79 12.87 -18.51 40.20
N GLY A 80 11.63 -18.68 40.65
CA GLY A 80 11.09 -18.71 42.00
C GLY A 80 9.98 -17.66 42.07
N GLY A 81 8.73 -18.07 41.79
CA GLY A 81 7.49 -17.43 42.24
C GLY A 81 7.12 -16.04 41.70
N SER A 82 6.07 -15.99 40.88
CA SER A 82 5.04 -14.95 41.02
C SER A 82 3.69 -15.40 40.49
N THR A 83 2.70 -15.08 41.29
CA THR A 83 1.30 -15.47 41.28
C THR A 83 0.55 -15.00 40.05
N SER A 84 -0.10 -15.95 39.36
CA SER A 84 -1.19 -15.70 38.41
C SER A 84 -2.32 -14.95 39.11
N ALA A 85 -2.42 -13.65 38.86
CA ALA A 85 -3.72 -13.01 38.71
C ALA A 85 -4.04 -13.08 37.22
N ASP A 86 -5.14 -13.76 36.91
CA ASP A 86 -5.72 -13.93 35.59
C ASP A 86 -6.55 -12.68 35.27
N PRO A 87 -6.09 -11.75 34.41
CA PRO A 87 -7.01 -10.84 33.75
C PRO A 87 -7.67 -11.66 32.64
N THR A 88 -8.90 -12.11 32.91
CA THR A 88 -9.82 -12.55 31.87
C THR A 88 -10.11 -11.36 30.95
N MET A 89 -9.20 -11.10 30.00
CA MET A 89 -9.46 -10.27 28.83
C MET A 89 -10.30 -11.13 27.90
N THR A 90 -11.61 -11.11 28.13
CA THR A 90 -12.59 -11.59 27.15
C THR A 90 -12.58 -10.61 25.98
N SER A 91 -11.53 -10.66 25.15
CA SER A 91 -11.59 -10.20 23.76
C SER A 91 -12.26 -11.30 22.96
N GLY A 92 -13.58 -11.43 23.15
CA GLY A 92 -14.44 -12.12 22.21
C GLY A 92 -14.70 -11.20 21.03
N SER A 93 -13.65 -10.83 20.28
CA SER A 93 -13.85 -10.30 18.94
C SER A 93 -14.29 -11.49 18.11
N THR A 94 -15.55 -11.50 17.73
CA THR A 94 -16.04 -12.44 16.73
C THR A 94 -15.51 -11.94 15.40
N THR A 95 -14.30 -12.37 15.06
CA THR A 95 -13.67 -12.19 13.74
C THR A 95 -14.70 -12.61 12.69
N GLY A 96 -15.31 -11.64 12.01
CA GLY A 96 -16.30 -11.90 10.95
C GLY A 96 -17.51 -10.95 10.91
N ASP A 97 -17.80 -10.20 11.99
CA ASP A 97 -18.98 -9.31 12.06
C ASP A 97 -18.61 -7.81 12.15
N ALA A 98 -17.33 -7.47 11.95
CA ALA A 98 -16.91 -6.08 11.94
C ALA A 98 -17.63 -5.33 10.81
N PRO A 99 -18.25 -4.16 11.09
CA PRO A 99 -18.92 -3.38 10.06
C PRO A 99 -17.88 -2.88 9.05
N VAL A 100 -18.07 -3.26 7.79
CA VAL A 100 -17.27 -2.78 6.67
C VAL A 100 -17.83 -1.44 6.22
N GLU A 101 -17.07 -0.36 6.41
CA GLU A 101 -17.50 1.00 6.11
C GLU A 101 -16.66 1.65 5.00
N SER A 102 -17.26 2.62 4.32
CA SER A 102 -16.52 3.46 3.37
C SER A 102 -15.62 4.44 4.12
N GLY A 103 -14.46 4.75 3.56
CA GLY A 103 -13.48 5.61 4.22
C GLY A 103 -12.16 5.71 3.48
N GLN A 104 -11.26 6.52 4.03
CA GLN A 104 -9.88 6.60 3.58
C GLN A 104 -8.97 5.98 4.63
N TYR A 105 -7.95 5.28 4.18
CA TYR A 105 -7.01 4.54 5.02
C TYR A 105 -5.59 4.77 4.53
N LEU A 106 -4.64 4.85 5.46
CA LEU A 106 -3.23 4.69 5.14
C LEU A 106 -2.94 3.19 5.11
N LEU A 107 -2.79 2.64 3.90
CA LEU A 107 -2.42 1.25 3.66
C LEU A 107 -0.90 1.15 3.58
N ALA A 108 -0.31 0.27 4.36
CA ALA A 108 1.12 -0.05 4.35
C ALA A 108 1.32 -1.52 3.99
N VAL A 109 2.13 -1.76 2.95
CA VAL A 109 2.52 -3.10 2.50
C VAL A 109 3.95 -3.37 2.97
N SER A 110 4.07 -4.23 3.99
CA SER A 110 5.35 -4.69 4.52
C SER A 110 5.81 -5.92 3.74
N THR A 111 6.85 -5.75 2.93
CA THR A 111 7.37 -6.84 2.11
C THR A 111 8.32 -7.73 2.91
N SER A 112 8.36 -9.02 2.63
CA SER A 112 9.35 -9.95 3.23
C SER A 112 10.80 -9.59 2.92
N VAL A 113 11.05 -8.78 1.88
CA VAL A 113 12.38 -8.30 1.47
C VAL A 113 12.88 -7.18 2.38
N ALA A 114 12.01 -6.24 2.75
CA ALA A 114 12.34 -5.12 3.63
C ALA A 114 11.14 -4.77 4.53
N PRO A 115 10.90 -5.54 5.61
CA PRO A 115 9.70 -5.39 6.42
C PRO A 115 9.55 -4.03 7.10
N GLU A 116 10.67 -3.36 7.37
CA GLU A 116 10.76 -2.06 8.03
C GLU A 116 10.59 -0.87 7.07
N LEU A 117 10.53 -1.11 5.75
CA LEU A 117 10.37 -0.09 4.72
C LEU A 117 9.08 -0.34 3.92
N PRO A 118 7.90 -0.15 4.52
CA PRO A 118 6.64 -0.46 3.88
C PRO A 118 6.36 0.50 2.71
N ILE A 119 5.85 -0.07 1.61
CA ILE A 119 5.27 0.71 0.51
C ILE A 119 3.91 1.22 0.97
N GLN A 120 3.64 2.53 0.83
CA GLN A 120 2.43 3.16 1.36
C GLN A 120 1.50 3.66 0.26
N PHE A 121 0.19 3.55 0.53
CA PHE A 121 -0.88 4.02 -0.32
C PHE A 121 -1.93 4.76 0.51
N ILE A 122 -2.58 5.76 -0.07
CA ILE A 122 -3.90 6.17 0.39
C ILE A 122 -4.92 5.25 -0.27
N ALA A 123 -5.55 4.41 0.53
CA ALA A 123 -6.63 3.54 0.13
C ALA A 123 -7.97 4.24 0.34
N THR A 124 -8.73 4.45 -0.73
CA THR A 124 -10.11 4.93 -0.67
C THR A 124 -11.05 3.74 -0.87
N ASN A 125 -11.77 3.38 0.20
CA ASN A 125 -12.71 2.29 0.22
C ASN A 125 -14.12 2.84 0.01
N THR A 126 -14.82 2.36 -1.01
CA THR A 126 -16.25 2.59 -1.20
C THR A 126 -16.98 1.26 -1.11
N VAL A 127 -17.84 1.12 -0.10
CA VAL A 127 -18.55 -0.11 0.21
C VAL A 127 -20.00 0.02 -0.24
N SER A 128 -20.49 -0.97 -0.97
CA SER A 128 -21.87 -1.03 -1.45
C SER A 128 -22.49 -2.42 -1.19
N GLY A 129 -23.81 -2.53 -1.32
CA GLY A 129 -24.53 -3.80 -1.10
C GLY A 129 -25.11 -3.94 0.31
N ALA A 130 -25.84 -5.04 0.53
CA ALA A 130 -26.42 -5.38 1.82
C ALA A 130 -25.40 -6.12 2.70
N PRO A 131 -25.56 -6.12 4.04
CA PRO A 131 -24.74 -6.95 4.93
C PRO A 131 -24.68 -8.41 4.46
N GLY A 132 -23.49 -8.99 4.43
CA GLY A 132 -23.24 -10.36 3.92
C GLY A 132 -23.19 -10.49 2.39
N GLN A 133 -23.41 -9.41 1.64
CA GLN A 133 -23.26 -9.31 0.18
C GLN A 133 -22.57 -8.00 -0.20
N GLN A 134 -21.64 -7.56 0.64
CA GLN A 134 -20.95 -6.30 0.46
C GLN A 134 -19.93 -6.42 -0.67
N VAL A 135 -19.79 -5.32 -1.38
CA VAL A 135 -18.86 -5.15 -2.48
C VAL A 135 -18.01 -3.93 -2.20
N LEU A 136 -16.70 -4.13 -2.19
CA LEU A 136 -15.68 -3.10 -2.02
C LEU A 136 -15.20 -2.62 -3.39
N HIS A 137 -15.24 -1.31 -3.59
CA HIS A 137 -14.49 -0.59 -4.60
C HIS A 137 -13.30 0.06 -3.91
N LEU A 138 -12.10 -0.23 -4.40
CA LEU A 138 -10.83 0.14 -3.77
C LEU A 138 -10.00 0.96 -4.75
N GLU A 139 -9.60 2.16 -4.35
CA GLU A 139 -8.65 2.99 -5.08
C GLU A 139 -7.39 3.15 -4.24
N LEU A 140 -6.24 2.76 -4.79
CA LEU A 140 -4.94 2.86 -4.13
C LEU A 140 -4.10 3.94 -4.79
N GLN A 141 -3.92 5.08 -4.15
CA GLN A 141 -3.00 6.14 -4.58
C GLN A 141 -1.62 5.90 -3.95
N PRO A 142 -0.58 5.56 -4.72
CA PRO A 142 0.77 5.38 -4.18
C PRO A 142 1.31 6.69 -3.59
N LEU A 143 2.07 6.58 -2.50
CA LEU A 143 2.75 7.70 -1.85
C LEU A 143 4.25 7.61 -2.09
N ALA A 144 4.86 8.74 -2.46
CA ALA A 144 6.31 8.84 -2.55
C ALA A 144 6.97 8.85 -1.18
N LEU A 145 8.08 8.14 -1.08
CA LEU A 145 8.92 8.03 0.10
C LEU A 145 10.38 8.15 -0.32
N ASP A 146 11.16 8.89 0.45
CA ASP A 146 12.62 8.91 0.30
C ASP A 146 13.17 7.51 0.62
N GLN A 147 14.28 7.15 -0.04
CA GLN A 147 14.89 5.84 0.18
C GLN A 147 15.33 5.68 1.65
N GLY A 148 14.96 4.55 2.25
CA GLY A 148 15.23 4.25 3.66
C GLY A 148 14.37 5.05 4.64
N LYS A 149 13.32 5.73 4.16
CA LYS A 149 12.36 6.47 4.98
C LYS A 149 10.97 5.84 4.92
N VAL A 150 10.21 6.09 5.98
CA VAL A 150 8.85 5.61 6.23
C VAL A 150 7.87 6.78 6.14
N THR A 151 8.19 7.98 6.61
CA THR A 151 7.17 9.05 6.71
C THR A 151 7.39 10.25 5.79
N THR A 152 8.54 10.33 5.12
CA THR A 152 8.92 11.48 4.30
C THR A 152 9.15 11.09 2.84
N PRO A 153 8.60 11.82 1.84
CA PRO A 153 7.73 12.99 1.96
C PRO A 153 6.21 12.68 2.02
N ARG A 154 5.78 11.44 1.73
CA ARG A 154 4.37 11.02 1.64
C ARG A 154 3.52 11.86 0.68
N THR A 155 4.07 12.17 -0.48
CA THR A 155 3.32 12.89 -1.53
C THR A 155 2.72 11.92 -2.54
N PRO A 156 1.44 12.04 -2.93
CA PRO A 156 0.84 11.21 -3.97
C PRO A 156 1.67 11.20 -5.26
N VAL A 157 1.88 10.01 -5.84
CA VAL A 157 2.60 9.83 -7.11
C VAL A 157 1.94 8.79 -8.00
N GLY A 158 2.03 9.01 -9.31
CA GLY A 158 1.43 8.14 -10.31
C GLY A 158 -0.10 8.21 -10.33
N GLU A 159 -0.70 7.38 -11.17
CA GLU A 159 -2.15 7.22 -11.23
C GLU A 159 -2.64 6.25 -10.13
N PRO A 160 -3.83 6.49 -9.54
CA PRO A 160 -4.46 5.54 -8.64
C PRO A 160 -4.68 4.18 -9.29
N LEU A 161 -4.43 3.11 -8.55
CA LEU A 161 -4.82 1.75 -8.93
C LEU A 161 -6.26 1.53 -8.51
N VAL A 162 -7.16 1.29 -9.47
CA VAL A 162 -8.60 1.17 -9.22
C VAL A 162 -9.04 -0.28 -9.38
N PHE A 163 -9.68 -0.82 -8.34
CA PHE A 163 -10.21 -2.17 -8.28
C PHE A 163 -11.71 -2.13 -7.95
N GLU A 164 -12.51 -2.61 -8.88
CA GLU A 164 -13.96 -2.63 -8.72
C GLU A 164 -14.45 -4.01 -8.27
N ALA A 165 -15.64 -4.01 -7.67
CA ALA A 165 -16.42 -5.22 -7.45
C ALA A 165 -15.75 -6.32 -6.59
N ILE A 166 -14.91 -5.95 -5.61
CA ILE A 166 -14.26 -6.90 -4.70
C ILE A 166 -15.31 -7.46 -3.71
N PRO A 167 -15.62 -8.76 -3.74
CA PRO A 167 -16.59 -9.32 -2.80
C PRO A 167 -16.02 -9.36 -1.38
N VAL A 168 -16.82 -8.93 -0.41
CA VAL A 168 -16.52 -9.05 1.02
C VAL A 168 -17.49 -10.06 1.64
N THR A 169 -16.96 -11.14 2.21
CA THR A 169 -17.73 -12.22 2.84
C THR A 169 -17.21 -12.41 4.26
N ASP A 170 -18.10 -12.24 5.25
CA ASP A 170 -17.75 -12.35 6.68
C ASP A 170 -16.54 -11.46 7.06
N GLY A 171 -16.53 -10.21 6.59
CA GLY A 171 -15.43 -9.26 6.81
C GLY A 171 -14.12 -9.60 6.09
N ILE A 172 -14.05 -10.74 5.38
CA ILE A 172 -12.87 -11.17 4.63
C ILE A 172 -13.03 -10.79 3.16
N PHE A 173 -11.95 -10.30 2.57
CA PHE A 173 -11.87 -10.00 1.14
C PHE A 173 -10.60 -10.58 0.52
N LYS A 174 -10.70 -10.91 -0.76
CA LYS A 174 -9.57 -11.36 -1.57
C LYS A 174 -9.61 -10.64 -2.90
N PHE A 175 -8.50 -10.08 -3.32
CA PHE A 175 -8.40 -9.50 -4.64
C PHE A 175 -7.02 -9.72 -5.23
N ASP A 176 -7.01 -9.98 -6.53
CA ASP A 176 -5.82 -10.12 -7.34
C ASP A 176 -5.57 -8.76 -8.00
N LEU A 177 -4.42 -8.17 -7.72
CA LEU A 177 -4.03 -6.88 -8.30
C LEU A 177 -3.51 -7.08 -9.73
N GLY A 178 -3.26 -8.32 -10.15
CA GLY A 178 -2.59 -8.63 -11.39
C GLY A 178 -1.15 -8.11 -11.39
N VAL A 179 -0.68 -7.72 -12.57
CA VAL A 179 0.65 -7.10 -12.72
C VAL A 179 0.52 -5.60 -12.49
N VAL A 180 1.13 -5.11 -11.41
CA VAL A 180 1.18 -3.70 -11.06
C VAL A 180 2.60 -3.16 -11.20
N MET A 181 2.70 -1.91 -11.64
CA MET A 181 3.95 -1.16 -11.66
C MET A 181 3.90 -0.13 -10.54
N ILE A 182 4.87 -0.18 -9.63
CA ILE A 182 5.04 0.81 -8.57
C ILE A 182 6.22 1.69 -8.97
N ALA A 183 5.95 2.99 -9.11
CA ALA A 183 6.97 3.96 -9.46
C ALA A 183 8.07 4.01 -8.38
N GLY A 184 9.31 4.24 -8.79
CA GLY A 184 10.46 4.26 -7.91
C GLY A 184 10.36 5.30 -6.80
N ALA A 185 9.68 6.42 -7.07
CA ALA A 185 9.38 7.42 -6.07
C ALA A 185 8.56 6.87 -4.89
N ALA A 186 7.69 5.87 -5.12
CA ALA A 186 6.90 5.19 -4.10
C ALA A 186 7.59 3.97 -3.47
N ASN A 187 8.82 3.66 -3.90
CA ASN A 187 9.58 2.51 -3.44
C ASN A 187 10.69 2.97 -2.47
N PRO A 188 10.45 2.96 -1.14
CA PRO A 188 11.44 3.35 -0.15
C PRO A 188 12.63 2.38 -0.05
N ILE A 189 12.55 1.19 -0.64
CA ILE A 189 13.59 0.15 -0.53
C ILE A 189 14.78 0.51 -1.43
N THR A 190 14.51 0.71 -2.72
CA THR A 190 15.56 0.96 -3.72
C THR A 190 15.45 2.29 -4.44
N GLY A 191 14.32 2.99 -4.34
CA GLY A 191 14.01 4.19 -5.12
C GLY A 191 13.80 3.93 -6.62
N GLY A 192 13.88 2.67 -7.07
CA GLY A 192 13.69 2.28 -8.47
C GLY A 192 12.31 1.70 -8.74
N ASP A 193 11.85 1.81 -9.99
CA ASP A 193 10.58 1.22 -10.41
C ASP A 193 10.57 -0.29 -10.17
N ILE A 194 9.45 -0.82 -9.70
CA ILE A 194 9.23 -2.26 -9.53
C ILE A 194 7.97 -2.70 -10.27
N THR A 195 8.04 -3.86 -10.89
CA THR A 195 6.87 -4.54 -11.44
C THR A 195 6.63 -5.80 -10.64
N ALA A 196 5.42 -5.98 -10.12
CA ALA A 196 5.07 -7.13 -9.29
C ALA A 196 3.71 -7.69 -9.69
N GLN A 197 3.56 -9.01 -9.55
CA GLN A 197 2.26 -9.66 -9.55
C GLN A 197 1.85 -9.87 -8.10
N LEU A 198 0.70 -9.32 -7.68
CA LEU A 198 0.29 -9.30 -6.27
C LEU A 198 -1.13 -9.85 -6.11
N ALA A 199 -1.34 -10.63 -5.06
CA ALA A 199 -2.65 -10.99 -4.54
C ALA A 199 -2.71 -10.66 -3.05
N MET A 200 -3.84 -10.10 -2.62
CA MET A 200 -4.05 -9.71 -1.23
C MET A 200 -5.24 -10.47 -0.64
N VAL A 201 -5.07 -10.95 0.58
CA VAL A 201 -6.13 -11.53 1.41
C VAL A 201 -6.18 -10.73 2.68
N GLY A 202 -7.31 -10.06 2.92
CA GLY A 202 -7.50 -9.20 4.08
C GLY A 202 -8.76 -9.51 4.85
N GLU A 203 -8.78 -9.02 6.08
CA GLU A 203 -9.96 -8.99 6.93
C GLU A 203 -10.13 -7.62 7.57
N PHE A 204 -11.38 -7.17 7.67
CA PHE A 204 -11.75 -6.01 8.48
C PHE A 204 -11.77 -6.45 9.95
N VAL A 205 -10.88 -5.89 10.74
CA VAL A 205 -10.80 -6.14 12.19
C VAL A 205 -11.83 -5.26 12.90
N ASP A 206 -11.95 -4.00 12.47
CA ASP A 206 -12.98 -3.06 12.86
C ASP A 206 -13.21 -2.00 11.74
N GLN A 207 -14.00 -0.96 12.02
CA GLN A 207 -14.34 0.09 11.04
C GLN A 207 -13.14 1.00 10.67
N ASP A 208 -12.11 1.02 11.52
CA ASP A 208 -10.95 1.88 11.47
C ASP A 208 -9.67 1.11 11.11
N PHE A 209 -9.74 -0.23 11.07
CA PHE A 209 -8.59 -1.10 10.86
C PHE A 209 -8.92 -2.35 10.06
N PHE A 210 -8.13 -2.60 9.01
CA PHE A 210 -8.12 -3.87 8.29
C PHE A 210 -6.69 -4.26 7.93
N CYS A 211 -6.43 -5.56 7.84
CA CYS A 211 -5.07 -6.08 7.67
C CYS A 211 -5.09 -7.44 6.98
N GLY A 212 -3.93 -7.96 6.63
CA GLY A 212 -3.84 -9.29 6.07
C GLY A 212 -2.48 -9.64 5.49
N THR A 213 -2.49 -10.54 4.52
CA THR A 213 -1.30 -11.07 3.86
C THR A 213 -1.24 -10.66 2.40
N VAL A 214 -0.01 -10.48 1.92
CA VAL A 214 0.30 -10.27 0.51
C VAL A 214 1.05 -11.49 -0.01
N ASP A 215 0.64 -12.00 -1.16
CA ASP A 215 1.34 -13.04 -1.88
C ASP A 215 1.65 -12.58 -3.31
N GLY A 216 2.58 -13.27 -3.96
CA GLY A 216 3.00 -12.99 -5.33
C GLY A 216 4.51 -12.86 -5.48
N GLU A 217 4.94 -12.10 -6.50
CA GLU A 217 6.35 -11.96 -6.85
C GLU A 217 6.65 -10.61 -7.50
N VAL A 218 7.81 -10.06 -7.19
CA VAL A 218 8.43 -9.01 -7.99
C VAL A 218 8.98 -9.69 -9.25
N THR A 219 8.66 -9.14 -10.42
CA THR A 219 9.11 -9.64 -11.73
C THR A 219 10.21 -8.76 -12.34
N ALA A 220 10.33 -7.50 -11.90
CA ALA A 220 11.41 -6.60 -12.28
C ALA A 220 11.67 -5.55 -11.17
N PRO A 221 12.93 -5.10 -10.96
CA PRO A 221 14.14 -5.54 -11.66
C PRO A 221 14.72 -6.86 -11.13
N LEU A 222 14.36 -7.23 -9.89
CA LEU A 222 14.81 -8.46 -9.25
C LEU A 222 13.63 -9.41 -9.10
N MET A 223 13.74 -10.60 -9.69
CA MET A 223 12.73 -11.65 -9.53
C MET A 223 12.80 -12.22 -8.12
N THR A 224 11.80 -11.96 -7.29
CA THR A 224 11.78 -12.39 -5.88
C THR A 224 10.36 -12.61 -5.41
N SER A 225 10.15 -13.72 -4.69
CA SER A 225 8.87 -14.04 -4.09
C SER A 225 8.56 -13.08 -2.93
N LEU A 226 7.30 -12.68 -2.84
CA LEU A 226 6.76 -11.85 -1.77
C LEU A 226 6.02 -12.67 -0.71
N THR A 227 6.14 -14.00 -0.74
CA THR A 227 5.53 -14.85 0.28
C THR A 227 6.02 -14.47 1.68
N GLY A 228 5.08 -14.36 2.62
CA GLY A 228 5.34 -13.89 3.98
C GLY A 228 5.22 -12.38 4.18
N SER A 229 4.88 -11.63 3.12
CA SER A 229 4.57 -10.21 3.22
C SER A 229 3.20 -9.98 3.88
N THR A 230 3.06 -8.87 4.58
CA THR A 230 1.84 -8.47 5.28
C THR A 230 1.40 -7.09 4.84
N PHE A 231 0.17 -6.73 5.20
CA PHE A 231 -0.28 -5.36 5.10
C PHE A 231 -1.20 -5.00 6.27
N ALA A 232 -1.27 -3.71 6.53
CA ALA A 232 -2.22 -3.12 7.45
C ALA A 232 -2.71 -1.78 6.90
N ALA A 233 -3.96 -1.44 7.21
CA ALA A 233 -4.60 -0.22 6.78
C ALA A 233 -5.33 0.42 7.96
N VAL A 234 -4.91 1.64 8.31
CA VAL A 234 -5.47 2.41 9.42
C VAL A 234 -6.27 3.57 8.84
N ARG A 235 -7.51 3.77 9.33
CA ARG A 235 -8.37 4.86 8.86
C ARG A 235 -7.70 6.20 9.13
N VAL A 236 -7.78 7.09 8.14
CA VAL A 236 -7.36 8.47 8.25
C VAL A 236 -8.55 9.40 8.08
N ALA A 237 -8.61 10.44 8.92
CA ALA A 237 -9.67 11.45 8.83
C ALA A 237 -9.38 12.48 7.72
N ASP A 238 -8.10 12.79 7.50
CA ASP A 238 -7.61 13.70 6.47
C ASP A 238 -6.36 13.08 5.83
N PRO A 239 -6.33 12.86 4.50
CA PRO A 239 -5.15 12.31 3.82
C PRO A 239 -3.95 13.25 3.82
N SER A 240 -4.12 14.51 4.27
CA SER A 240 -3.06 15.48 4.47
C SER A 240 -2.39 15.38 5.85
N ASP A 241 -3.00 14.65 6.79
CA ASP A 241 -2.54 14.46 8.18
C ASP A 241 -2.39 12.97 8.49
N LEU A 242 -1.30 12.39 7.99
CA LEU A 242 -1.07 10.95 8.06
C LEU A 242 -0.37 10.55 9.38
N PRO A 243 -0.77 9.43 10.02
CA PRO A 243 -0.12 8.94 11.24
C PRO A 243 1.40 8.76 11.09
N VAL A 244 2.17 9.19 12.08
CA VAL A 244 3.63 9.03 12.07
C VAL A 244 4.05 7.57 12.28
N GLU A 245 3.34 6.85 13.14
CA GLU A 245 3.49 5.40 13.31
C GLU A 245 2.76 4.68 12.18
N VAL A 246 3.49 3.84 11.43
CA VAL A 246 2.94 3.04 10.34
C VAL A 246 2.74 1.61 10.81
N THR A 247 1.50 1.17 10.89
CA THR A 247 1.15 -0.22 11.21
C THR A 247 1.51 -1.14 10.04
N LEU A 248 2.10 -2.31 10.33
CA LEU A 248 2.67 -3.24 9.35
C LEU A 248 1.83 -4.51 9.15
N ASP A 249 1.10 -4.93 10.18
CA ASP A 249 0.43 -6.23 10.21
C ASP A 249 -0.82 -6.25 11.10
N CYS A 250 -1.45 -7.42 11.20
CA CYS A 250 -2.64 -7.63 12.04
C CYS A 250 -2.34 -7.66 13.56
N SER A 251 -1.07 -7.82 13.95
CA SER A 251 -0.65 -7.79 15.35
C SER A 251 -0.60 -6.35 15.90
N GLY A 252 -0.64 -5.36 15.00
CA GLY A 252 -0.50 -3.95 15.33
C GLY A 252 0.95 -3.52 15.45
N ASP A 253 1.90 -4.28 14.89
CA ASP A 253 3.30 -3.89 14.88
C ASP A 253 3.47 -2.60 14.05
N THR A 254 4.25 -1.65 14.56
CA THR A 254 4.44 -0.34 13.93
C THR A 254 5.90 -0.02 13.65
N VAL A 255 6.14 0.78 12.61
CA VAL A 255 7.46 1.36 12.30
C VAL A 255 7.38 2.88 12.20
N LEU A 256 8.52 3.51 12.45
CA LEU A 256 8.76 4.96 12.41
C LEU A 256 9.99 5.23 11.53
N ASP A 257 10.21 6.49 11.17
CA ASP A 257 11.50 6.87 10.58
C ASP A 257 12.66 6.64 11.58
N PRO A 258 13.82 6.13 11.12
CA PRO A 258 15.01 5.98 11.94
C PRO A 258 15.66 7.32 12.31
#